data_AF-A0AA97FLV8-F1
#
_entry.id   AF-A0AA97FLV8-F1
#
_cell.length_a   1.000
_cell.length_b   1.000
_cell.length_c   1.000
_cell.angle_alpha   90.00
_cell.angle_beta   90.00
_cell.angle_gamma   90.00
#
_symmetry.space_group_name_H-M   'P 1'
#
loop_
_entity.id
_entity.type
_entity.pdbx_description
1 polymer ?
#
loop_
_entity_poly.entity_id
_entity_poly.type
_entity_poly.pdbx_seq_one_letter_code
_entity_poly.pdbx_strand_id
1 'polypeptide(L)'
;MIVKFDEPDPKRAEKEAEIKKLDDRSLRKLYNETRAAARAARRALNMEELYRLVRGTKTIQRIAGERGMIIRSVLPRTVRS
;
A
#
# COMPACT_ATOMS: atom_id res chain seq x y z
N MET A 1 10.61 1.80 1.80
CA MET A 1 9.74 2.15 2.95
C MET A 1 8.45 1.36 2.81
N ILE A 2 7.96 0.75 3.88
CA ILE A 2 6.68 0.00 3.86
C ILE A 2 5.69 0.76 4.75
N VAL A 3 4.46 0.93 4.28
CA VAL A 3 3.40 1.59 5.07
C VAL A 3 2.41 0.56 5.58
N LYS A 4 2.11 0.64 6.87
CA LYS A 4 1.10 -0.19 7.52
C LYS A 4 0.35 0.59 8.60
N PHE A 5 -0.91 0.23 8.78
CA PHE A 5 -1.80 0.89 9.74
C PHE A 5 -2.45 -0.12 10.68
N ASP A 6 -2.39 0.19 11.98
CA ASP A 6 -3.19 -0.47 13.01
C ASP A 6 -4.66 -0.08 12.92
N GLU A 7 -5.52 -0.75 13.68
CA GLU A 7 -6.93 -0.39 13.80
C GLU A 7 -7.36 -0.45 15.26
N PRO A 8 -7.51 0.71 15.95
CA PRO A 8 -7.22 2.07 15.47
C PRO A 8 -5.70 2.38 15.41
N ASP A 9 -5.29 3.27 14.49
CA ASP A 9 -3.91 3.77 14.43
C ASP A 9 -3.85 5.24 14.91
N PRO A 10 -3.24 5.53 16.08
CA PRO A 10 -3.19 6.88 16.62
C PRO A 10 -2.35 7.85 15.78
N LYS A 11 -1.41 7.32 14.97
CA LYS A 11 -0.52 8.13 14.11
C LYS A 11 -1.00 8.18 12.67
N ARG A 12 -2.27 7.81 12.42
CA ARG A 12 -2.82 7.74 11.07
C ARG A 12 -2.68 9.07 10.32
N ALA A 13 -3.05 10.18 10.97
CA ALA A 13 -3.01 11.50 10.36
C ALA A 13 -1.58 11.91 9.96
N GLU A 14 -0.61 11.68 10.84
CA GLU A 14 0.80 11.98 10.60
C GLU A 14 1.37 11.16 9.42
N LYS A 15 1.14 9.84 9.44
CA LYS A 15 1.58 8.94 8.35
C LYS A 15 0.97 9.34 7.02
N GLU A 16 -0.32 9.67 6.99
CA GLU A 16 -0.98 10.13 5.76
C GLU A 16 -0.42 11.46 5.27
N ALA A 17 -0.10 12.40 6.17
CA ALA A 17 0.53 13.66 5.82
C ALA A 17 1.91 13.46 5.18
N GLU A 18 2.71 12.51 5.67
CA GLU A 18 3.99 12.13 5.04
C GLU A 18 3.80 11.53 3.65
N ILE A 19 2.85 10.61 3.49
CA ILE A 19 2.55 10.00 2.19
C ILE A 19 2.08 11.07 1.19
N LYS A 20 1.29 12.05 1.65
CA LYS A 20 0.81 13.17 0.84
C LYS A 20 1.91 14.11 0.36
N LYS A 21 3.10 14.11 0.98
CA LYS A 21 4.26 14.89 0.54
C LYS A 21 5.08 14.20 -0.55
N LEU A 22 4.88 12.90 -0.77
CA LEU A 22 5.60 12.16 -1.81
C LEU A 22 5.17 12.61 -3.21
N ASP A 23 6.11 12.66 -4.14
CA ASP A 23 5.81 12.76 -5.57
C ASP A 23 5.21 11.46 -6.10
N ASP A 24 4.63 11.51 -7.30
CA ASP A 24 3.85 10.40 -7.86
C ASP A 24 4.68 9.14 -8.11
N ARG A 25 5.97 9.31 -8.47
CA ARG A 25 6.89 8.19 -8.66
C ARG A 25 7.17 7.50 -7.31
N SER A 26 7.43 8.27 -6.27
CA SER A 26 7.65 7.75 -4.92
C SER A 26 6.39 7.10 -4.35
N LEU A 27 5.22 7.68 -4.61
CA LEU A 27 3.93 7.11 -4.19
C LEU A 27 3.68 5.74 -4.84
N ARG A 28 3.98 5.61 -6.14
CA ARG A 28 3.88 4.34 -6.86
C ARG A 28 4.91 3.31 -6.39
N LYS A 29 6.14 3.74 -6.08
CA LYS A 29 7.17 2.88 -5.48
C LYS A 29 6.72 2.36 -4.12
N LEU A 30 6.22 3.25 -3.25
CA LEU A 30 5.71 2.92 -1.93
C LEU A 30 4.56 1.90 -1.99
N TYR A 31 3.63 2.07 -2.94
CA TYR A 31 2.56 1.10 -3.17
C TYR A 31 3.11 -0.29 -3.52
N ASN A 32 4.07 -0.36 -4.45
CA ASN A 32 4.63 -1.62 -4.91
C ASN A 32 5.39 -2.36 -3.78
N GLU A 33 6.19 -1.63 -3.01
CA GLU A 33 6.93 -2.18 -1.86
C GLU A 33 5.96 -2.70 -0.78
N THR A 34 4.97 -1.89 -0.42
CA THR A 34 3.94 -2.27 0.58
C THR A 34 3.13 -3.48 0.11
N ARG A 35 2.79 -3.54 -1.18
CA ARG A 35 2.06 -4.67 -1.75
C ARG A 35 2.92 -5.94 -1.84
N ALA A 36 4.21 -5.83 -2.11
CA ALA A 36 5.13 -6.96 -2.07
C ALA A 36 5.20 -7.56 -0.65
N ALA A 37 5.30 -6.70 0.38
CA ALA A 37 5.24 -7.11 1.77
C ALA A 37 3.89 -7.79 2.11
N ALA A 38 2.77 -7.24 1.66
CA ALA A 38 1.45 -7.85 1.88
C ALA A 38 1.37 -9.26 1.25
N ARG A 39 1.95 -9.46 0.06
CA ARG A 39 2.01 -10.78 -0.58
C ARG A 39 2.88 -11.76 0.22
N ALA A 40 4.00 -11.30 0.77
CA ALA A 40 4.84 -12.10 1.64
C ALA A 40 4.09 -12.51 2.93
N ALA A 41 3.42 -11.57 3.60
CA ALA A 41 2.61 -11.85 4.78
C ALA A 41 1.49 -12.86 4.50
N ARG A 42 0.79 -12.73 3.35
CA ARG A 42 -0.21 -13.70 2.91
C ARG A 42 0.38 -15.10 2.72
N ARG A 43 1.57 -15.23 2.10
CA ARG A 43 2.25 -16.52 1.91
C ARG A 43 2.66 -17.16 3.23
N ALA A 44 3.03 -16.33 4.21
CA ALA A 44 3.41 -16.77 5.54
C ALA A 44 2.20 -17.00 6.48
N LEU A 45 0.96 -16.86 5.99
CA LEU A 45 -0.27 -16.93 6.79
C LEU A 45 -0.30 -15.95 7.98
N ASN A 46 0.50 -14.88 7.94
CA ASN A 46 0.51 -13.84 8.95
C ASN A 46 -0.62 -12.84 8.65
N MET A 47 -1.82 -13.18 9.10
CA MET A 47 -3.04 -12.41 8.82
C MET A 47 -3.03 -11.03 9.47
N GLU A 48 -2.51 -10.90 10.69
CA GLU A 48 -2.40 -9.62 11.38
C GLU A 48 -1.55 -8.62 10.58
N GLU A 49 -0.36 -9.04 10.15
CA GLU A 49 0.52 -8.20 9.34
C GLU A 49 -0.09 -7.93 7.95
N LEU A 50 -0.74 -8.94 7.34
CA LEU A 50 -1.45 -8.77 6.08
C LEU A 50 -2.52 -7.68 6.17
N TYR A 51 -3.35 -7.66 7.21
CA TYR A 51 -4.41 -6.66 7.36
C TYR A 51 -3.83 -5.25 7.51
N ARG A 52 -2.78 -5.08 8.33
CA ARG A 52 -2.10 -3.79 8.48
C ARG A 52 -1.54 -3.26 7.16
N LEU A 53 -0.93 -4.14 6.37
CA LEU A 53 -0.35 -3.79 5.06
C LEU A 53 -1.42 -3.51 4.00
N VAL A 54 -2.53 -4.25 4.01
CA VAL A 54 -3.66 -4.00 3.09
C VAL A 54 -4.26 -2.63 3.36
N ARG A 55 -4.47 -2.24 4.63
CA ARG A 55 -4.88 -0.87 4.98
C ARG A 55 -3.90 0.16 4.42
N GLY A 56 -2.59 -0.08 4.54
CA GLY A 56 -1.55 0.74 3.92
C GLY A 56 -1.73 0.90 2.40
N THR A 57 -1.90 -0.20 1.67
CA THR A 57 -2.11 -0.16 0.21
C THR A 57 -3.38 0.61 -0.18
N LYS A 58 -4.46 0.49 0.59
CA LYS A 58 -5.72 1.21 0.35
C LYS A 58 -5.57 2.71 0.58
N THR A 59 -4.86 3.11 1.63
CA THR A 59 -4.54 4.52 1.90
C THR A 59 -3.74 5.14 0.76
N ILE A 60 -2.72 4.44 0.26
CA ILE A 60 -1.91 4.92 -0.87
C ILE A 60 -2.77 5.06 -2.15
N GLN A 61 -3.64 4.09 -2.43
CA GLN A 61 -4.55 4.17 -3.58
C GLN A 61 -5.52 5.34 -3.47
N ARG A 62 -6.06 5.61 -2.27
CA ARG A 62 -6.92 6.77 -2.04
C ARG A 62 -6.19 8.08 -2.28
N ILE A 63 -5.00 8.26 -1.70
CA ILE A 63 -4.18 9.46 -1.89
C ILE A 63 -3.81 9.65 -3.37
N ALA A 64 -3.51 8.57 -4.09
CA ALA A 64 -3.29 8.65 -5.53
C ALA A 64 -4.55 9.09 -6.28
N GLY A 65 -5.72 8.55 -5.91
CA GLY A 65 -7.01 8.93 -6.50
C GLY A 65 -7.35 10.40 -6.28
N GLU A 66 -7.05 10.95 -5.09
CA GLU A 66 -7.18 12.39 -4.79
C GLU A 66 -6.34 13.27 -5.72
N ARG A 67 -5.28 12.72 -6.33
CA ARG A 67 -4.39 13.40 -7.29
C ARG A 67 -4.73 13.13 -8.75
N GLY A 68 -5.85 12.44 -9.04
CA GLY A 68 -6.21 12.03 -10.40
C GLY A 68 -5.39 10.85 -10.94
N MET A 69 -4.64 10.16 -10.09
CA MET A 69 -3.87 8.97 -10.48
C MET A 69 -4.59 7.67 -10.13
N ILE A 70 -4.40 6.66 -10.98
CA ILE A 70 -4.88 5.30 -10.71
C ILE A 70 -3.69 4.36 -10.50
N ILE A 71 -3.54 3.87 -9.27
CA ILE A 71 -2.57 2.80 -8.94
C ILE A 71 -3.32 1.47 -8.87
N ARG A 72 -3.28 0.71 -9.97
CA ARG A 72 -3.90 -0.62 -10.04
C ARG A 72 -3.00 -1.66 -9.37
N SER A 73 -3.62 -2.60 -8.66
CA SER A 73 -2.94 -3.84 -8.34
C SER A 73 -2.80 -4.63 -9.64
N VAL A 74 -1.62 -4.59 -10.26
CA VAL A 74 -1.35 -5.44 -11.41
C VAL A 74 -1.28 -6.87 -10.86
N LEU A 75 -2.32 -7.68 -11.11
CA LEU A 75 -2.15 -9.13 -11.07
C LEU A 75 -1.07 -9.45 -12.11
N PRO A 76 -0.08 -10.31 -11.80
CA PRO A 76 0.83 -10.75 -12.85
C PRO A 76 -0.04 -11.23 -14.00
N ARG A 77 0.10 -10.62 -15.18
CA ARG A 77 -0.48 -11.17 -16.40
C ARG A 77 0.00 -12.60 -16.41
N THR A 78 -0.91 -13.56 -16.26
CA THR A 78 -0.62 -14.95 -16.56
C THR A 78 -0.17 -14.91 -18.01
N VAL A 79 1.15 -14.99 -18.23
CA VAL A 79 1.70 -15.25 -19.55
C VAL A 79 1.19 -16.64 -19.86
N ARG A 80 0.07 -16.72 -20.57
CA ARG A 80 -0.36 -17.98 -21.18
C ARG A 80 0.71 -18.26 -22.24
N SER A 81 1.56 -19.22 -21.93
CA SER A 81 2.43 -19.92 -22.87
C SER A 81 1.58 -20.64 -23.90
#